data_AF-A0A9Q3GH08-F1
#
_entry.id   AF-A0A9Q3GH08-F1
#
_cell.length_a   1.000
_cell.length_b   1.000
_cell.length_c   1.000
_cell.angle_alpha   90.00
_cell.angle_beta   90.00
_cell.angle_gamma   90.00
#
_symmetry.space_group_name_H-M   'P 1'
#
loop_
_entity.id
_entity.type
_entity.pdbx_description
1 polymer ?
#
loop_
_entity_poly.entity_id
_entity_poly.type
_entity_poly.pdbx_seq_one_letter_code
_entity_poly.pdbx_strand_id
1 'polypeptide(L)'
;MKTYVKHKQCGILLQLLQQKYRSPELESQLEEPWLTDYKENKFFLIDGLLYHREKHTSALTIVDGDHISLILQECHDCPYMGHMSEDRTKQRVAITAWWPKMGTRAE
;
A
#
# COMPACT_ATOMS: atom_id res chain seq x y z
N MET A 1 -10.35 9.05 -2.97
CA MET A 1 -10.43 9.18 -1.50
C MET A 1 -11.54 8.37 -0.82
N LYS A 2 -12.71 8.12 -1.43
CA LYS A 2 -13.78 7.30 -0.80
C LYS A 2 -13.36 5.85 -0.46
N THR A 3 -12.33 5.34 -1.12
CA THR A 3 -11.81 3.98 -1.00
C THR A 3 -11.17 3.70 0.37
N TYR A 4 -10.32 4.59 0.89
CA TYR A 4 -9.67 4.39 2.19
C TYR A 4 -10.65 4.39 3.35
N VAL A 5 -11.73 5.16 3.23
CA VAL A 5 -12.78 5.26 4.26
C VAL A 5 -13.53 3.93 4.42
N LYS A 6 -13.60 3.10 3.36
CA LYS A 6 -14.22 1.78 3.41
C LYS A 6 -13.30 0.72 4.02
N HIS A 7 -11.99 0.96 4.03
CA HIS A 7 -11.01 0.00 4.54
C HIS A 7 -10.56 0.39 5.95
N LYS A 8 -11.02 -0.37 6.96
CA LYS A 8 -10.80 -0.11 8.39
C LYS A 8 -9.37 0.34 8.71
N GLN A 9 -8.36 -0.43 8.27
CA GLN A 9 -6.95 -0.16 8.55
C GLN A 9 -6.46 1.16 7.93
N CYS A 10 -6.91 1.49 6.71
CA CYS A 10 -6.53 2.75 6.08
C CYS A 10 -7.22 3.94 6.74
N GLY A 11 -8.49 3.79 7.13
CA GLY A 11 -9.21 4.81 7.89
C GLY A 11 -8.52 5.15 9.22
N ILE A 12 -8.01 4.14 9.93
CA ILE A 12 -7.23 4.33 11.16
C ILE A 12 -5.90 5.02 10.86
N LEU A 13 -5.15 4.57 9.84
CA LEU A 13 -3.89 5.21 9.44
C LEU A 13 -4.06 6.67 9.03
N LEU A 14 -5.12 6.99 8.27
CA LEU A 14 -5.41 8.38 7.90
C LEU A 14 -5.62 9.24 9.14
N GLN A 15 -6.37 8.76 10.13
CA GLN A 15 -6.57 9.47 11.40
C GLN A 15 -5.25 9.63 12.17
N LEU A 16 -4.47 8.56 12.30
CA LEU A 16 -3.18 8.57 13.00
C LEU A 16 -2.19 9.55 12.35
N LEU A 17 -2.11 9.58 11.02
CA LEU A 17 -1.17 10.42 10.28
C LEU A 17 -1.61 11.90 10.18
N GLN A 18 -2.91 12.17 10.29
CA GLN A 18 -3.44 13.54 10.28
C GLN A 18 -3.45 14.18 11.68
N GLN A 19 -3.45 13.36 12.74
CA GLN A 19 -3.38 13.86 14.11
C GLN A 19 -1.98 14.39 14.42
N LYS A 20 -1.92 15.52 15.13
CA LYS A 20 -0.67 16.10 15.62
C LYS A 20 -0.07 15.32 16.80
N TYR A 21 -0.86 14.48 17.45
CA TYR A 21 -0.48 13.76 18.66
C TYR A 21 -0.70 12.26 18.48
N ARG A 22 0.14 11.49 19.16
CA ARG A 22 0.06 10.03 19.17
C ARG A 22 -1.20 9.58 19.91
N SER A 23 -1.96 8.66 19.32
CA SER A 23 -3.15 8.08 19.93
C SER A 23 -2.99 6.56 20.13
N PRO A 24 -2.61 6.11 21.34
CA PRO A 24 -2.44 4.69 21.66
C PRO A 24 -3.71 3.87 21.44
N GLU A 25 -4.88 4.47 21.63
CA GLU A 25 -6.18 3.83 21.38
C GLU A 25 -6.36 3.47 19.91
N LEU A 26 -6.04 4.41 19.00
CA LEU A 26 -6.08 4.15 17.56
C LEU A 26 -5.01 3.15 17.12
N GLU A 27 -3.80 3.21 17.70
CA GLU A 27 -2.74 2.23 17.43
C GLU A 27 -3.19 0.81 17.80
N SER A 28 -3.93 0.64 18.90
CA SER A 28 -4.41 -0.67 19.33
C SER A 28 -5.43 -1.31 18.38
N GLN A 29 -5.99 -0.52 17.46
CA GLN A 29 -6.96 -0.99 16.45
C GLN A 29 -6.29 -1.42 15.14
N LEU A 30 -5.00 -1.12 14.96
CA LEU A 30 -4.24 -1.61 13.81
C LEU A 30 -3.92 -3.09 13.97
N GLU A 31 -4.11 -3.84 12.87
CA GLU A 31 -3.77 -5.26 12.80
C GLU A 31 -2.44 -5.45 12.06
N GLU A 32 -1.74 -6.57 12.26
CA GLU A 32 -0.52 -6.86 11.50
C GLU A 32 -0.83 -7.09 10.00
N PRO A 33 0.06 -6.68 9.07
CA PRO A 33 1.36 -6.04 9.28
C PRO A 33 1.31 -4.51 9.46
N TRP A 34 0.11 -3.90 9.43
CA TRP A 34 -0.06 -2.44 9.44
C TRP A 34 0.47 -1.79 10.71
N LEU A 35 0.30 -2.44 11.87
CA LEU A 35 0.79 -1.94 13.15
C LEU A 35 2.32 -1.86 13.19
N THR A 36 3.00 -2.93 12.80
CA THR A 36 4.48 -2.96 12.75
C THR A 36 5.00 -1.91 11.78
N ASP A 37 4.48 -1.87 10.56
CA ASP A 37 4.92 -0.92 9.53
C ASP A 37 4.65 0.55 9.92
N TYR A 38 3.54 0.80 10.63
CA TYR A 38 3.25 2.12 11.19
C TYR A 38 4.27 2.53 12.27
N LYS A 39 4.57 1.64 13.23
CA LYS A 39 5.56 1.91 14.27
C LYS A 39 6.97 2.13 13.71
N GLU A 40 7.29 1.53 12.57
CA GLU A 40 8.54 1.71 11.85
C GLU A 40 8.55 2.96 10.95
N ASN A 41 7.52 3.82 11.02
CA ASN A 41 7.36 5.02 10.20
C ASN A 41 7.42 4.72 8.69
N LYS A 42 6.83 3.60 8.26
CA LYS A 42 6.75 3.28 6.83
C LYS A 42 5.55 3.94 6.15
N PHE A 43 4.54 4.38 6.89
CA PHE A 43 3.39 5.07 6.30
C PHE A 43 3.51 6.58 6.38
N PHE A 44 3.09 7.27 5.32
CA PHE A 44 3.03 8.73 5.29
C PHE A 44 1.94 9.21 4.33
N LEU A 45 1.47 10.43 4.54
CA LEU A 45 0.37 11.04 3.77
C LEU A 45 0.91 12.20 2.93
N ILE A 46 0.63 12.19 1.62
CA ILE A 46 0.93 13.31 0.71
C ILE A 46 -0.32 13.60 -0.09
N ASP A 47 -0.81 14.84 -0.07
CA ASP A 47 -2.00 15.29 -0.81
C ASP A 47 -3.23 14.39 -0.63
N GLY A 48 -3.39 13.81 0.57
CA GLY A 48 -4.50 12.91 0.90
C GLY A 48 -4.35 11.48 0.37
N LEU A 49 -3.19 11.14 -0.20
CA LEU A 49 -2.82 9.80 -0.64
C LEU A 49 -1.89 9.14 0.37
N LEU A 50 -2.19 7.88 0.71
CA LEU A 50 -1.42 7.10 1.66
C LEU A 50 -0.28 6.38 0.93
N TYR A 51 0.95 6.61 1.35
CA TYR A 51 2.13 5.95 0.81
C TYR A 51 2.74 5.01 1.86
N HIS A 52 3.34 3.93 1.37
CA HIS A 52 4.15 3.00 2.15
C HIS A 52 5.60 3.03 1.66
N ARG A 53 6.54 3.10 2.59
CA ARG A 53 7.98 3.10 2.36
C ARG A 53 8.54 1.70 2.53
N GLU A 54 9.22 1.22 1.49
CA GLU A 54 10.15 0.10 1.59
C GLU A 54 11.56 0.59 1.31
N LYS A 55 12.58 0.09 2.05
CA LYS A 55 14.02 0.36 1.91
C LYS A 55 14.44 1.64 1.15
N HIS A 56 14.34 1.66 -0.18
CA HIS A 56 14.76 2.76 -1.05
C HIS A 56 13.65 3.36 -1.93
N THR A 57 12.42 2.90 -1.79
CA THR A 57 11.26 3.30 -2.61
C THR A 57 10.06 3.64 -1.74
N SER A 58 9.08 4.31 -2.34
CA SER A 58 7.78 4.51 -1.71
C SER A 58 6.70 4.32 -2.74
N ALA A 59 5.68 3.57 -2.35
CA ALA A 59 4.63 3.12 -3.24
C ALA A 59 3.28 3.56 -2.70
N LEU A 60 2.34 3.81 -3.60
CA LEU A 60 0.99 4.20 -3.24
C LEU A 60 0.26 3.03 -2.58
N THR A 61 -0.30 3.23 -1.41
CA THR A 61 -1.07 2.19 -0.73
C THR A 61 -2.42 2.02 -1.42
N ILE A 62 -2.68 0.83 -1.96
CA ILE A 62 -3.92 0.45 -2.62
C ILE A 62 -4.60 -0.65 -1.80
N VAL A 63 -5.91 -0.54 -1.60
CA VAL A 63 -6.70 -1.51 -0.84
C VAL A 63 -7.97 -1.96 -1.54
N ASP A 64 -8.25 -1.39 -2.71
CA ASP A 64 -9.41 -1.74 -3.52
C ASP A 64 -9.05 -2.88 -4.47
N GLY A 65 -9.86 -3.94 -4.51
CA GLY A 65 -9.62 -5.11 -5.35
C GLY A 65 -9.67 -4.81 -6.84
N ASP A 66 -10.57 -3.92 -7.27
CA ASP A 66 -10.68 -3.49 -8.67
C ASP A 66 -9.47 -2.60 -9.02
N HIS A 67 -9.12 -1.70 -8.09
CA HIS A 67 -7.82 -1.05 -7.92
C HIS A 67 -6.61 -1.92 -8.33
N ILE A 68 -6.43 -2.95 -7.52
CA ILE A 68 -5.29 -3.87 -7.62
C ILE A 68 -5.33 -4.62 -8.95
N SER A 69 -6.50 -5.11 -9.35
CA SER A 69 -6.67 -5.88 -10.60
C SER A 69 -6.33 -5.03 -11.82
N LEU A 70 -6.76 -3.77 -11.85
CA LEU A 70 -6.44 -2.84 -12.94
C LEU A 70 -4.93 -2.58 -13.02
N ILE A 71 -4.27 -2.31 -11.90
CA ILE A 71 -2.81 -2.06 -11.87
C ILE A 71 -2.05 -3.29 -12.35
N LEU A 72 -2.46 -4.49 -11.92
CA LEU A 72 -1.86 -5.75 -12.37
C LEU A 72 -2.05 -5.97 -13.87
N GLN A 73 -3.25 -5.71 -14.39
CA GLN A 73 -3.56 -5.84 -15.81
C GLN A 73 -2.75 -4.84 -16.66
N GLU A 74 -2.71 -3.56 -16.28
CA GLU A 74 -1.92 -2.54 -16.98
C GLU A 74 -0.42 -2.87 -16.98
N CYS A 75 0.09 -3.42 -15.87
CA CYS A 75 1.48 -3.86 -15.79
C CYS A 75 1.75 -5.13 -16.62
N HIS A 76 0.74 -5.93 -16.91
CA HIS A 76 0.84 -7.11 -17.77
C HIS A 76 0.71 -6.75 -19.26
N ASP A 77 -0.22 -5.87 -19.62
CA ASP A 77 -0.61 -5.59 -21.00
C ASP A 77 0.26 -4.53 -21.70
N CYS A 78 1.22 -3.93 -21.00
CA CYS A 78 2.04 -2.85 -21.55
C CYS A 78 2.90 -3.35 -22.75
N PRO A 79 2.63 -2.87 -23.98
CA PRO A 79 3.22 -3.42 -25.21
C PRO A 79 4.73 -3.12 -25.39
N TYR A 80 5.31 -2.29 -24.52
CA TYR A 80 6.77 -2.10 -24.41
C TYR A 80 7.48 -3.25 -23.69
N MET A 81 6.76 -4.23 -23.14
CA MET A 81 7.28 -5.24 -22.21
C MET A 81 7.52 -6.62 -22.85
N GLY A 82 8.05 -6.67 -24.07
CA GLY A 82 8.33 -7.91 -24.82
C GLY A 82 8.57 -9.15 -23.94
N HIS A 83 7.59 -10.07 -23.94
CA HIS A 83 7.61 -11.35 -23.20
C HIS A 83 8.29 -11.31 -21.81
N MET A 84 7.91 -10.38 -20.92
CA MET A 84 8.52 -10.30 -19.59
C MET A 84 7.88 -11.29 -18.60
N SER A 85 8.75 -12.00 -17.87
CA SER A 85 8.39 -12.94 -16.80
C SER A 85 7.68 -12.25 -15.63
N GLU A 86 6.82 -13.00 -14.94
CA GLU A 86 6.01 -12.58 -13.78
C GLU A 86 6.81 -11.80 -12.72
N ASP A 87 8.09 -12.13 -12.51
CA ASP A 87 8.98 -11.47 -11.56
C ASP A 87 9.28 -10.00 -11.89
N ARG A 88 9.37 -9.63 -13.17
CA ARG A 88 9.62 -8.23 -13.55
C ARG A 88 8.38 -7.36 -13.40
N THR A 89 7.20 -7.94 -13.63
CA THR A 89 5.91 -7.29 -13.36
C THR A 89 5.79 -6.98 -11.87
N LYS A 90 6.11 -7.95 -11.00
CA LYS A 90 6.12 -7.76 -9.54
C LYS A 90 7.05 -6.63 -9.08
N GLN A 91 8.27 -6.57 -9.61
CA GLN A 91 9.23 -5.51 -9.29
C GLN A 91 8.73 -4.11 -9.67
N ARG A 92 8.09 -3.95 -10.83
CA ARG A 92 7.53 -2.66 -11.26
C ARG A 92 6.33 -2.23 -10.42
N VAL A 93 5.44 -3.16 -10.11
CA VAL A 93 4.29 -2.85 -9.26
C VAL A 93 4.76 -2.43 -7.87
N ALA A 94 5.78 -3.09 -7.29
CA ALA A 94 6.31 -2.73 -5.97
C ALA A 94 6.93 -1.31 -5.91
N ILE A 95 7.32 -0.73 -7.05
CA ILE A 95 7.80 0.66 -7.13
C ILE A 95 6.63 1.65 -7.07
N THR A 96 5.44 1.26 -7.55
CA THR A 96 4.32 2.16 -7.80
C THR A 96 3.15 1.98 -6.83
N ALA A 97 2.84 0.75 -6.44
CA ALA A 97 1.72 0.39 -5.59
C ALA A 97 2.12 -0.65 -4.53
N TRP A 98 1.51 -0.52 -3.35
CA TRP A 98 1.72 -1.41 -2.21
C TRP A 98 0.38 -1.85 -1.63
N TRP A 99 0.30 -3.12 -1.20
CA TRP A 99 -0.81 -3.66 -0.41
C TRP A 99 -0.32 -4.79 0.52
N PRO A 100 -0.99 -5.08 1.65
CA PRO A 100 -0.46 -5.96 2.70
C PRO A 100 -0.16 -7.40 2.25
N LYS A 101 -0.89 -7.90 1.25
CA LYS A 101 -0.75 -9.27 0.71
C LYS A 101 0.26 -9.36 -0.44
N MET A 102 0.91 -8.26 -0.82
CA MET A 102 1.86 -8.23 -1.92
C MET A 102 3.13 -9.06 -1.61
N GLY A 103 3.50 -9.17 -0.34
CA GLY A 103 4.64 -9.97 0.13
C GLY A 103 4.35 -11.44 0.46
N THR A 104 3.12 -11.95 0.27
CA THR A 104 2.73 -13.30 0.74
C THR A 104 2.10 -14.19 -0.33
N ARG A 105 2.51 -14.07 -1.59
CA ARG A 105 2.29 -15.11 -2.60
C ARG A 105 3.53 -15.33 -3.45
N ALA A 106 4.45 -16.07 -2.83
CA ALA A 106 5.45 -16.88 -3.51
C ALA A 106 5.54 -18.20 -2.73
N GLU A 107 4.53 -19.04 -2.94
CA GLU A 107 4.69 -20.50 -2.89
C GLU A 107 4.24 -21.04 -4.24
#